data_AF-A0A3N1HP81-F1
#
_entry.id   AF-A0A3N1HP81-F1
#
_cell.length_a   1.000
_cell.length_b   1.000
_cell.length_c   1.000
_cell.angle_alpha   90.00
_cell.angle_beta   90.00
_cell.angle_gamma   90.00
#
_symmetry.space_group_name_H-M   'P 1'
#
loop_
_entity.id
_entity.type
_entity.pdbx_description
1 polymer ?
#
loop_
_entity_poly.entity_id
_entity_poly.type
_entity_poly.pdbx_seq_one_letter_code
_entity_poly.pdbx_strand_id
1 'polypeptide(L)'
;MTAPARRAPGHRESLPWACGGRARQCCGTRRGIVRPPLPAGGTAGDSGPARRARGGALSCRRSTHGDIATVEGLHSREHPNAARAAGDRGLAEEIRRLSAWASNLLVREQPDEVQRLVHLGEALRQAHQDLDGEQLRELSAQQHQVTFALARQAGQLTARAGQPISDDTRQEVQDTLHAVLADPDAAQQWAKGRLTKPLSAAAGFPTLSRQPAPTTPVRRTEPAGEVADGKAASARHREQQERLEQARRQAADAEQHLRDREAELAAAEEKLSRAEEEQQQAEQRVDDLSRQLKDAESAKQRAREAARTARDHTRAADRAAREARRRADDTAAHARHVAEQVQNPS
;
A
#
# COMPACT_ATOMS: atom_id res chain seq x y z
N MET A 1 1.23 60.93 56.21
CA MET A 1 2.34 59.95 56.25
C MET A 1 2.55 59.42 54.85
N THR A 2 3.81 59.46 54.41
CA THR A 2 4.39 58.82 53.20
C THR A 2 4.03 59.40 51.81
N ALA A 3 4.90 60.30 51.35
CA ALA A 3 5.29 60.48 49.95
C ALA A 3 6.55 59.60 49.68
N PRO A 4 7.27 59.65 48.53
CA PRO A 4 6.90 59.67 47.09
C PRO A 4 7.78 58.72 46.22
N ALA A 5 7.53 58.62 44.91
CA ALA A 5 8.55 58.33 43.88
C ALA A 5 8.11 59.06 42.59
N ARG A 6 8.68 60.20 42.16
CA ARG A 6 10.01 60.56 41.61
C ARG A 6 10.44 59.84 40.31
N ARG A 7 10.43 60.65 39.25
CA ARG A 7 11.40 60.85 38.13
C ARG A 7 11.39 59.96 36.88
N ALA A 8 11.26 60.66 35.76
CA ALA A 8 11.47 60.36 34.32
C ALA A 8 12.99 60.26 33.95
N PRO A 9 13.48 60.48 32.70
CA PRO A 9 12.95 60.44 31.31
C PRO A 9 13.89 59.73 30.28
N GLY A 10 13.46 59.60 29.00
CA GLY A 10 14.29 60.00 27.84
C GLY A 10 15.03 58.95 26.96
N HIS A 11 14.94 59.21 25.63
CA HIS A 11 15.82 58.82 24.50
C HIS A 11 15.67 57.40 23.92
N ARG A 12 15.79 57.15 22.60
CA ARG A 12 15.95 57.93 21.35
C ARG A 12 15.75 56.93 20.18
N GLU A 13 15.32 57.45 19.02
CA GLU A 13 15.67 57.04 17.64
C GLU A 13 15.61 55.53 17.28
N SER A 14 14.79 55.09 16.31
CA SER A 14 15.17 55.15 14.89
C SER A 14 13.97 54.91 13.96
N LEU A 15 13.83 55.76 12.94
CA LEU A 15 13.02 55.66 11.72
C LEU A 15 13.37 54.38 10.91
N PRO A 16 12.65 53.96 9.82
CA PRO A 16 11.90 54.80 8.86
C PRO A 16 10.58 54.25 8.24
N TRP A 17 10.03 55.03 7.27
CA TRP A 17 9.35 54.72 5.99
C TRP A 17 8.19 53.69 5.92
N ALA A 18 6.92 54.07 5.71
CA ALA A 18 6.25 54.72 4.56
C ALA A 18 5.85 53.78 3.39
N CYS A 19 4.53 53.51 3.35
CA CYS A 19 3.58 53.59 2.22
C CYS A 19 3.78 52.83 0.89
N GLY A 20 2.68 52.17 0.51
CA GLY A 20 2.16 52.09 -0.86
C GLY A 20 2.40 50.73 -1.53
N GLY A 21 1.41 49.85 -1.74
CA GLY A 21 0.07 50.11 -2.28
C GLY A 21 0.08 49.88 -3.79
N ARG A 22 -0.53 48.78 -4.26
CA ARG A 22 -1.34 48.65 -5.49
C ARG A 22 -1.54 47.18 -5.89
N ALA A 23 -2.80 46.75 -5.91
CA ALA A 23 -3.30 45.83 -6.94
C ALA A 23 -4.76 46.22 -7.22
N ARG A 24 -4.98 46.84 -8.38
CA ARG A 24 -6.29 47.13 -8.96
C ARG A 24 -6.75 45.91 -9.78
N GLN A 25 -8.08 45.65 -9.73
CA GLN A 25 -9.03 45.41 -10.84
C GLN A 25 -8.56 44.65 -12.09
N CYS A 26 -9.35 43.87 -12.81
CA CYS A 26 -10.68 43.25 -12.74
C CYS A 26 -10.87 42.58 -14.12
N CYS A 27 -11.83 41.65 -14.21
CA CYS A 27 -12.63 41.28 -15.39
C CYS A 27 -12.16 40.20 -16.39
N GLY A 28 -13.07 39.23 -16.56
CA GLY A 28 -13.40 38.54 -17.82
C GLY A 28 -13.00 37.06 -17.86
N THR A 29 -13.80 36.09 -18.30
CA THR A 29 -15.17 36.06 -18.82
C THR A 29 -15.64 34.60 -18.79
N ARG A 30 -16.89 34.35 -18.40
CA ARG A 30 -17.56 33.03 -18.50
C ARG A 30 -17.87 32.71 -19.97
N ARG A 31 -17.63 31.48 -20.41
CA ARG A 31 -18.36 30.84 -21.51
C ARG A 31 -18.93 29.50 -21.03
N GLY A 32 -20.25 29.40 -21.11
CA GLY A 32 -21.01 28.20 -20.80
C GLY A 32 -21.01 27.22 -21.98
N ILE A 33 -21.10 25.94 -21.65
CA ILE A 33 -21.43 24.86 -22.59
C ILE A 33 -22.72 24.22 -22.11
N VAL A 34 -23.67 24.16 -23.04
CA VAL A 34 -25.05 23.70 -22.93
C VAL A 34 -25.09 22.17 -22.97
N ARG A 35 -25.88 21.56 -22.06
CA ARG A 35 -26.20 20.12 -22.03
C ARG A 35 -27.45 19.84 -22.87
N PRO A 36 -27.49 18.81 -23.74
CA PRO A 36 -28.74 18.33 -24.33
C PRO A 36 -29.45 17.26 -23.46
N PRO A 37 -30.76 17.02 -23.66
CA PRO A 37 -31.60 16.21 -22.77
C PRO A 37 -31.74 14.73 -23.16
N LEU A 38 -32.14 13.91 -22.18
CA LEU A 38 -32.54 12.51 -22.28
C LEU A 38 -33.88 12.33 -23.01
N PRO A 39 -34.14 11.17 -23.65
CA PRO A 39 -35.50 10.72 -23.92
C PRO A 39 -36.05 9.82 -22.80
N ALA A 40 -37.35 9.98 -22.55
CA ALA A 40 -38.19 9.18 -21.68
C ALA A 40 -38.93 8.10 -22.49
N GLY A 41 -39.35 7.03 -21.82
CA GLY A 41 -40.48 6.19 -22.24
C GLY A 41 -40.26 4.70 -22.05
N GLY A 42 -41.13 4.03 -21.27
CA GLY A 42 -41.22 2.57 -21.24
C GLY A 42 -41.81 2.00 -19.96
N THR A 43 -43.13 2.11 -19.82
CA THR A 43 -43.97 1.57 -18.73
C THR A 43 -44.28 0.07 -18.88
N ALA A 44 -44.54 -0.58 -17.74
CA ALA A 44 -45.31 -1.81 -17.45
C ALA A 44 -44.44 -2.73 -16.55
N GLY A 45 -44.78 -3.08 -15.31
CA GLY A 45 -46.10 -3.24 -14.69
C GLY A 45 -46.37 -4.74 -14.57
N ASP A 46 -45.96 -5.37 -13.46
CA ASP A 46 -46.77 -6.43 -12.84
C ASP A 46 -46.38 -6.70 -11.39
N SER A 47 -47.32 -7.35 -10.71
CA SER A 47 -47.68 -7.31 -9.30
C SER A 47 -47.01 -8.46 -8.52
N GLY A 48 -46.91 -8.30 -7.18
CA GLY A 48 -46.25 -9.25 -6.25
C GLY A 48 -46.91 -10.64 -6.10
N PRO A 49 -46.59 -11.46 -5.05
CA PRO A 49 -46.42 -11.00 -3.67
C PRO A 49 -45.31 -11.69 -2.84
N ALA A 50 -45.16 -11.14 -1.63
CA ALA A 50 -44.35 -11.57 -0.50
C ALA A 50 -44.36 -13.08 -0.18
N ARG A 51 -43.20 -13.62 0.26
CA ARG A 51 -43.12 -14.70 1.25
C ARG A 51 -41.78 -14.72 2.01
N ARG A 52 -41.90 -14.32 3.28
CA ARG A 52 -41.27 -14.89 4.49
C ARG A 52 -39.78 -15.25 4.46
N ALA A 53 -39.03 -14.41 5.17
CA ALA A 53 -37.85 -14.80 5.93
C ALA A 53 -38.15 -15.97 6.90
N ARG A 54 -37.26 -16.96 6.90
CA ARG A 54 -36.97 -17.90 7.99
C ARG A 54 -35.44 -17.77 8.18
N GLY A 55 -34.84 -17.38 9.31
CA GLY A 55 -35.11 -17.85 10.68
C GLY A 55 -34.78 -19.34 10.73
N GLY A 56 -33.53 -19.77 10.85
CA GLY A 56 -32.68 -19.56 12.02
C GLY A 56 -32.91 -20.71 13.00
N ALA A 57 -32.18 -21.82 12.84
CA ALA A 57 -32.02 -22.87 13.86
C ALA A 57 -30.94 -23.87 13.41
N LEU A 58 -29.67 -23.59 13.69
CA LEU A 58 -28.67 -24.65 13.84
C LEU A 58 -27.99 -24.45 15.19
N SER A 59 -28.08 -25.53 15.95
CA SER A 59 -27.93 -25.67 17.38
C SER A 59 -26.55 -25.29 17.91
N CYS A 60 -26.56 -24.61 19.04
CA CYS A 60 -25.47 -24.58 20.01
C CYS A 60 -24.96 -26.00 20.30
N ARG A 61 -23.70 -26.28 19.97
CA ARG A 61 -22.92 -27.30 20.68
C ARG A 61 -21.81 -26.58 21.44
N ARG A 62 -22.09 -26.39 22.72
CA ARG A 62 -21.15 -25.96 23.76
C ARG A 62 -20.07 -27.04 23.88
N SER A 63 -18.81 -26.69 23.65
CA SER A 63 -17.69 -27.45 24.16
C SER A 63 -16.71 -26.47 24.79
N THR A 64 -16.62 -26.57 26.10
CA THR A 64 -15.75 -25.82 27.01
C THR A 64 -14.39 -26.48 27.05
N HIS A 65 -13.38 -25.89 26.43
CA HIS A 65 -11.94 -26.07 26.69
C HIS A 65 -11.30 -24.82 26.08
N GLY A 66 -10.45 -24.03 26.71
CA GLY A 66 -9.70 -24.05 27.95
C GLY A 66 -8.76 -22.85 27.83
N ASP A 67 -8.47 -22.19 28.94
CA ASP A 67 -7.66 -20.97 29.03
C ASP A 67 -6.40 -20.99 28.15
N ILE A 68 -6.20 -19.95 27.33
CA ILE A 68 -4.86 -19.54 26.90
C ILE A 68 -4.73 -18.03 27.08
N ALA A 69 -3.85 -17.70 28.02
CA ALA A 69 -3.59 -16.39 28.55
C ALA A 69 -3.05 -15.41 27.51
N THR A 70 -3.51 -14.16 27.66
CA THR A 70 -2.81 -12.94 27.25
C THR A 70 -1.38 -12.95 27.79
N VAL A 71 -0.38 -12.77 26.94
CA VAL A 71 0.95 -12.35 27.38
C VAL A 71 1.47 -11.28 26.43
N GLU A 72 1.28 -10.03 26.83
CA GLU A 72 2.13 -8.93 26.40
C GLU A 72 3.43 -8.94 27.22
N GLY A 73 4.55 -8.81 26.50
CA GLY A 73 5.77 -8.14 26.99
C GLY A 73 6.76 -8.96 27.80
N LEU A 74 7.97 -9.16 27.26
CA LEU A 74 9.13 -8.33 27.59
C LEU A 74 10.42 -8.87 26.94
N HIS A 75 11.21 -7.93 26.45
CA HIS A 75 12.56 -8.12 25.95
C HIS A 75 13.52 -8.59 27.06
N SER A 76 14.29 -9.65 26.80
CA SER A 76 15.74 -9.70 27.03
C SER A 76 16.36 -10.97 26.45
N ARG A 77 17.54 -10.78 25.85
CA ARG A 77 18.32 -11.72 25.05
C ARG A 77 19.04 -12.71 25.94
N GLU A 78 18.91 -14.02 25.70
CA GLU A 78 19.96 -15.06 25.78
C GLU A 78 19.57 -16.25 24.87
N HIS A 79 20.55 -16.86 24.18
CA HIS A 79 20.36 -17.80 23.06
C HIS A 79 19.91 -19.22 23.49
N PRO A 80 18.96 -19.83 22.74
CA PRO A 80 19.09 -21.24 22.38
C PRO A 80 18.72 -21.49 20.89
N ASN A 81 19.73 -21.54 20.02
CA ASN A 81 19.56 -21.62 18.56
C ASN A 81 19.33 -23.04 17.98
N ALA A 82 19.25 -24.09 18.81
CA ALA A 82 19.04 -25.46 18.29
C ALA A 82 17.59 -25.96 18.43
N ALA A 83 16.88 -25.58 19.51
CA ALA A 83 15.49 -25.98 19.72
C ALA A 83 14.49 -25.15 18.89
N ARG A 84 14.81 -23.86 18.64
CA ARG A 84 14.03 -23.00 17.73
C ARG A 84 14.09 -23.51 16.29
N ALA A 85 15.28 -23.89 15.78
CA ALA A 85 15.43 -24.38 14.41
C ALA A 85 14.57 -25.61 14.07
N ALA A 86 14.27 -26.49 15.03
CA ALA A 86 13.35 -27.61 14.83
C ALA A 86 11.87 -27.19 14.90
N GLY A 87 11.52 -26.27 15.81
CA GLY A 87 10.18 -25.66 15.87
C GLY A 87 9.86 -24.79 14.66
N ASP A 88 10.85 -24.07 14.14
CA ASP A 88 10.76 -23.20 12.96
C ASP A 88 10.58 -24.04 11.68
N ARG A 89 11.17 -25.24 11.62
CA ARG A 89 10.94 -26.17 10.50
C ARG A 89 9.51 -26.70 10.47
N GLY A 90 8.94 -27.06 11.63
CA GLY A 90 7.55 -27.49 11.71
C GLY A 90 6.58 -26.38 11.32
N LEU A 91 6.84 -25.16 11.81
CA LEU A 91 6.05 -23.98 11.46
C LEU A 91 6.17 -23.63 9.97
N ALA A 92 7.38 -23.69 9.40
CA ALA A 92 7.60 -23.44 7.98
C ALA A 92 6.88 -24.48 7.10
N GLU A 93 6.89 -25.76 7.46
CA GLU A 93 6.15 -26.79 6.73
C GLU A 93 4.63 -26.57 6.81
N GLU A 94 4.12 -26.14 7.96
CA GLU A 94 2.71 -25.80 8.13
C GLU A 94 2.31 -24.59 7.27
N ILE A 95 3.11 -23.52 7.30
CA ILE A 95 2.94 -22.33 6.46
C ILE A 95 2.89 -22.74 4.98
N ARG A 96 3.83 -23.58 4.53
CA ARG A 96 3.88 -24.05 3.14
C ARG A 96 2.67 -24.90 2.76
N ARG A 97 2.20 -25.77 3.65
CA ARG A 97 1.00 -26.58 3.40
C ARG A 97 -0.24 -25.70 3.29
N LEU A 98 -0.37 -24.71 4.17
CA LEU A 98 -1.50 -23.77 4.19
C LEU A 98 -1.50 -22.83 2.98
N SER A 99 -0.32 -22.36 2.55
CA SER A 99 -0.20 -21.53 1.34
C SER A 99 -0.53 -22.31 0.07
N ALA A 100 -0.10 -23.57 -0.04
CA ALA A 100 -0.48 -24.45 -1.15
C ALA A 100 -2.00 -24.70 -1.18
N TRP A 101 -2.62 -24.92 -0.02
CA TRP A 101 -4.07 -25.07 0.08
C TRP A 101 -4.83 -23.79 -0.31
N ALA A 102 -4.40 -22.63 0.21
CA ALA A 102 -4.99 -21.33 -0.13
C ALA A 102 -4.88 -21.01 -1.64
N SER A 103 -3.74 -21.34 -2.24
CA SER A 103 -3.49 -21.19 -3.68
C SER A 103 -4.38 -22.11 -4.52
N ASN A 104 -4.62 -23.36 -4.06
CA ASN A 104 -5.56 -24.28 -4.71
C ASN A 104 -7.02 -23.82 -4.55
N LEU A 105 -7.34 -23.16 -3.44
CA LEU A 105 -8.69 -22.64 -3.19
C LEU A 105 -9.01 -21.47 -4.13
N LEU A 106 -8.06 -20.57 -4.37
CA LEU A 106 -8.20 -19.51 -5.39
C LEU A 106 -8.56 -20.07 -6.76
N VAL A 107 -7.91 -21.16 -7.18
CA VAL A 107 -8.16 -21.79 -8.49
C VAL A 107 -9.57 -22.37 -8.61
N ARG A 108 -10.14 -22.83 -7.51
CA ARG A 108 -11.48 -23.44 -7.49
C ARG A 108 -12.60 -22.39 -7.43
N GLU A 109 -12.40 -21.35 -6.64
CA GLU A 109 -13.41 -20.34 -6.37
C GLU A 109 -13.36 -19.18 -7.38
N GLN A 110 -12.21 -18.92 -8.00
CA GLN A 110 -12.00 -17.77 -8.89
C GLN A 110 -11.21 -18.13 -10.16
N PRO A 111 -11.75 -18.99 -11.05
CA PRO A 111 -11.07 -19.39 -12.28
C PRO A 111 -10.79 -18.23 -13.24
N ASP A 112 -11.62 -17.19 -13.25
CA ASP A 112 -11.44 -16.02 -14.11
C ASP A 112 -10.21 -15.19 -13.71
N GLU A 113 -9.93 -15.09 -12.40
CA GLU A 113 -8.74 -14.39 -11.90
C GLU A 113 -7.46 -15.17 -12.20
N VAL A 114 -7.52 -16.51 -12.18
CA VAL A 114 -6.41 -17.37 -12.59
C VAL A 114 -6.04 -17.09 -14.03
N GLN A 115 -7.04 -17.03 -14.93
CA GLN A 115 -6.79 -16.73 -16.35
C GLN A 115 -6.18 -15.35 -16.53
N ARG A 116 -6.68 -14.34 -15.81
CA ARG A 116 -6.10 -12.97 -15.83
C ARG A 116 -4.63 -12.96 -15.41
N LEU A 117 -4.27 -13.68 -14.35
CA LEU A 117 -2.88 -13.75 -13.89
C LEU A 117 -1.99 -14.47 -14.91
N VAL A 118 -2.48 -15.54 -15.54
CA VAL A 118 -1.72 -16.27 -16.58
C VAL A 118 -1.45 -15.37 -17.79
N HIS A 119 -2.45 -14.62 -18.26
CA HIS A 119 -2.28 -13.66 -19.36
C HIS A 119 -1.32 -12.52 -19.00
N LEU A 120 -1.36 -12.02 -17.76
CA LEU A 120 -0.41 -11.02 -17.29
C LEU A 120 1.03 -11.54 -17.30
N GLY A 121 1.25 -12.79 -16.88
CA GLY A 121 2.56 -13.43 -16.97
C GLY A 121 3.05 -13.61 -18.41
N GLU A 122 2.15 -13.91 -19.34
CA GLU A 122 2.48 -13.98 -20.77
C GLU A 122 2.90 -12.62 -21.33
N ALA A 123 2.13 -11.56 -21.05
CA ALA A 123 2.44 -10.20 -21.46
C ALA A 123 3.78 -9.70 -20.90
N LEU A 124 4.09 -10.01 -19.63
CA LEU A 124 5.38 -9.67 -19.02
C LEU A 124 6.55 -10.34 -19.74
N ARG A 125 6.41 -11.64 -20.08
CA ARG A 125 7.45 -12.38 -20.79
C ARG A 125 7.62 -11.88 -22.23
N GLN A 126 6.54 -11.51 -22.91
CA GLN A 126 6.60 -10.87 -24.23
C GLN A 126 7.31 -9.52 -24.18
N ALA A 127 6.95 -8.64 -23.23
CA ALA A 127 7.64 -7.36 -23.04
C ALA A 127 9.14 -7.53 -22.73
N HIS A 128 9.51 -8.58 -21.99
CA HIS A 128 10.92 -8.94 -21.77
C HIS A 128 11.64 -9.42 -23.04
N GLN A 129 10.96 -10.16 -23.92
CA GLN A 129 11.51 -10.61 -25.21
C GLN A 129 11.66 -9.46 -26.19
N ASP A 130 10.69 -8.54 -26.21
CA ASP A 130 10.65 -7.37 -27.09
C ASP A 130 11.53 -6.20 -26.58
N LEU A 131 12.10 -6.34 -25.36
CA LEU A 131 12.92 -5.33 -24.68
C LEU A 131 12.20 -3.97 -24.51
N ASP A 132 10.88 -3.99 -24.33
CA ASP A 132 10.07 -2.78 -24.16
C ASP A 132 10.08 -2.31 -22.69
N GLY A 133 10.97 -1.36 -22.38
CA GLY A 133 11.12 -0.82 -21.04
C GLY A 133 9.96 0.06 -20.54
N GLU A 134 9.08 0.57 -21.41
CA GLU A 134 7.89 1.31 -21.00
C GLU A 134 6.78 0.33 -20.61
N GLN A 135 6.53 -0.66 -21.47
CA GLN A 135 5.56 -1.72 -21.23
C GLN A 135 5.94 -2.56 -20.00
N LEU A 136 7.23 -2.85 -19.79
CA LEU A 136 7.70 -3.54 -18.59
C LEU A 136 7.38 -2.77 -17.30
N ARG A 137 7.50 -1.44 -17.30
CA ARG A 137 7.19 -0.61 -16.12
C ARG A 137 5.70 -0.64 -15.79
N GLU A 138 4.85 -0.51 -16.80
CA GLU A 138 3.40 -0.57 -16.64
C GLU A 138 2.94 -1.96 -16.16
N LEU A 139 3.40 -3.02 -16.82
CA LEU A 139 3.06 -4.40 -16.47
C LEU A 139 3.60 -4.81 -15.09
N SER A 140 4.77 -4.31 -14.70
CA SER A 140 5.33 -4.53 -13.34
C SER A 140 4.46 -3.88 -12.27
N ALA A 141 3.96 -2.66 -12.50
CA ALA A 141 3.03 -2.01 -11.56
C ALA A 141 1.72 -2.79 -11.43
N GLN A 142 1.18 -3.26 -12.57
CA GLN A 142 -0.01 -4.08 -12.62
C GLN A 142 0.19 -5.44 -11.91
N GLN A 143 1.35 -6.08 -12.08
CA GLN A 143 1.74 -7.30 -11.38
C GLN A 143 1.64 -7.15 -9.86
N HIS A 144 2.20 -6.09 -9.28
CA HIS A 144 2.17 -5.89 -7.83
C HIS A 144 0.73 -5.72 -7.32
N GLN A 145 -0.09 -4.94 -8.02
CA GLN A 145 -1.49 -4.71 -7.65
C GLN A 145 -2.32 -6.00 -7.70
N VAL A 146 -2.22 -6.75 -8.80
CA VAL A 146 -2.99 -7.99 -9.00
C VAL A 146 -2.55 -9.06 -7.98
N THR A 147 -1.25 -9.21 -7.77
CA THR A 147 -0.71 -10.21 -6.84
C THR A 147 -1.15 -9.92 -5.40
N PHE A 148 -1.06 -8.66 -4.96
CA PHE A 148 -1.51 -8.27 -3.63
C PHE A 148 -3.03 -8.45 -3.44
N ALA A 149 -3.83 -8.10 -4.45
CA ALA A 149 -5.28 -8.28 -4.41
C ALA A 149 -5.66 -9.76 -4.29
N LEU A 150 -5.02 -10.64 -5.07
CA LEU A 150 -5.26 -12.09 -5.04
C LEU A 150 -4.83 -12.72 -3.71
N ALA A 151 -3.70 -12.31 -3.15
CA ALA A 151 -3.26 -12.78 -1.83
C ALA A 151 -4.25 -12.38 -0.72
N ARG A 152 -4.82 -11.16 -0.78
CA ARG A 152 -5.89 -10.74 0.15
C ARG A 152 -7.17 -11.53 -0.05
N GLN A 153 -7.57 -11.79 -1.29
CA GLN A 153 -8.74 -12.61 -1.59
C GLN A 153 -8.56 -14.05 -1.11
N ALA A 154 -7.36 -14.63 -1.24
CA ALA A 154 -7.03 -15.93 -0.67
C ALA A 154 -7.29 -15.94 0.84
N GLY A 155 -6.81 -14.93 1.58
CA GLY A 155 -7.07 -14.80 3.01
C GLY A 155 -8.56 -14.70 3.38
N GLN A 156 -9.37 -14.05 2.54
CA GLN A 156 -10.82 -13.99 2.75
C GLN A 156 -11.51 -15.34 2.48
N LEU A 157 -11.08 -16.07 1.45
CA LEU A 157 -11.61 -17.38 1.11
C LEU A 157 -11.27 -18.41 2.19
N THR A 158 -10.04 -18.41 2.69
CA THR A 158 -9.61 -19.31 3.77
C THR A 158 -10.33 -19.01 5.08
N ALA A 159 -10.56 -17.72 5.40
CA ALA A 159 -11.38 -17.31 6.54
C ALA A 159 -12.84 -17.79 6.42
N ARG A 160 -13.45 -17.69 5.23
CA ARG A 160 -14.79 -18.24 4.97
C ARG A 160 -14.85 -19.77 5.10
N ALA A 161 -13.76 -20.45 4.75
CA ALA A 161 -13.61 -21.89 4.93
C ALA A 161 -13.30 -22.30 6.39
N GLY A 162 -13.25 -21.34 7.33
CA GLY A 162 -13.10 -21.60 8.77
C GLY A 162 -11.66 -21.68 9.26
N GLN A 163 -10.67 -21.40 8.40
CA GLN A 163 -9.25 -21.44 8.75
C GLN A 163 -8.56 -20.16 8.28
N PRO A 164 -8.60 -19.07 9.08
CA PRO A 164 -7.88 -17.85 8.74
C PRO A 164 -6.37 -18.13 8.71
N ILE A 165 -5.70 -17.58 7.71
CA ILE A 165 -4.25 -17.74 7.50
C ILE A 165 -3.47 -16.58 8.14
N SER A 166 -2.26 -16.86 8.61
CA SER A 166 -1.33 -15.84 9.13
C SER A 166 -0.78 -14.95 8.02
N ASP A 167 -0.18 -13.82 8.41
CA ASP A 167 0.49 -12.91 7.50
C ASP A 167 1.65 -13.58 6.74
N ASP A 168 2.44 -14.42 7.42
CA ASP A 168 3.51 -15.20 6.81
C ASP A 168 2.98 -16.18 5.74
N THR A 169 1.82 -16.80 6.00
CA THR A 169 1.17 -17.69 5.02
C THR A 169 0.64 -16.90 3.82
N ARG A 170 0.14 -15.68 4.04
CA ARG A 170 -0.29 -14.79 2.94
C ARG A 170 0.90 -14.35 2.08
N GLN A 171 2.04 -14.07 2.70
CA GLN A 171 3.28 -13.74 1.97
C GLN A 171 3.75 -14.92 1.12
N GLU A 172 3.75 -16.14 1.66
CA GLU A 172 4.11 -17.35 0.91
C GLU A 172 3.14 -17.63 -0.27
N VAL A 173 1.85 -17.28 -0.13
CA VAL A 173 0.88 -17.31 -1.26
C VAL A 173 1.27 -16.29 -2.32
N GLN A 174 1.63 -15.06 -1.92
CA GLN A 174 2.09 -14.03 -2.83
C GLN A 174 3.37 -14.45 -3.57
N ASP A 175 4.32 -15.10 -2.91
CA ASP A 175 5.54 -15.64 -3.54
C ASP A 175 5.22 -16.76 -4.54
N THR A 176 4.21 -17.59 -4.25
CA THR A 176 3.67 -18.59 -5.19
C THR A 176 3.08 -17.94 -6.45
N LEU A 177 2.35 -16.83 -6.29
CA LEU A 177 1.79 -16.08 -7.42
C LEU A 177 2.89 -15.41 -8.26
N HIS A 178 3.98 -14.92 -7.65
CA HIS A 178 5.14 -14.43 -8.38
C HIS A 178 5.82 -15.54 -9.19
N ALA A 179 5.94 -16.75 -8.63
CA ALA A 179 6.49 -17.89 -9.36
C ALA A 179 5.64 -18.27 -10.59
N VAL A 180 4.31 -18.20 -10.46
CA VAL A 180 3.36 -18.42 -11.57
C VAL A 180 3.52 -17.40 -12.70
N LEU A 181 3.78 -16.13 -12.37
CA LEU A 181 4.00 -15.09 -13.36
C LEU A 181 5.34 -15.27 -14.11
N ALA A 182 6.37 -15.71 -13.40
CA ALA A 182 7.71 -15.87 -13.95
C ALA A 182 7.85 -17.10 -14.87
N ASP A 183 7.19 -18.21 -14.54
CA ASP A 183 7.40 -19.50 -15.21
C ASP A 183 6.08 -20.06 -15.81
N PRO A 184 6.02 -20.32 -17.14
CA PRO A 184 4.84 -20.92 -17.77
C PRO A 184 4.51 -22.32 -17.24
N ASP A 185 5.50 -23.11 -16.83
CA ASP A 185 5.27 -24.45 -16.27
C ASP A 185 4.65 -24.35 -14.87
N ALA A 186 5.09 -23.37 -14.07
CA ALA A 186 4.47 -23.02 -12.79
C ALA A 186 3.01 -22.59 -12.95
N ALA A 187 2.72 -21.76 -13.97
CA ALA A 187 1.36 -21.33 -14.30
C ALA A 187 0.44 -22.51 -14.66
N GLN A 188 0.92 -23.45 -15.48
CA GLN A 188 0.16 -24.65 -15.82
C GLN A 188 -0.07 -25.57 -14.61
N GLN A 189 0.92 -25.70 -13.73
CA GLN A 189 0.78 -26.48 -12.50
C GLN A 189 -0.24 -25.86 -11.54
N TRP A 190 -0.22 -24.53 -11.40
CA TRP A 190 -1.19 -23.83 -10.56
C TRP A 190 -2.61 -23.88 -11.15
N ALA A 191 -2.77 -23.70 -12.46
CA ALA A 191 -4.06 -23.80 -13.13
C ALA A 191 -4.74 -25.19 -12.95
N LYS A 192 -3.97 -26.25 -12.70
CA LYS A 192 -4.48 -27.59 -12.38
C LYS A 192 -5.07 -27.68 -10.96
N GLY A 193 -4.83 -26.70 -10.08
CA GLY A 193 -5.41 -26.60 -8.74
C GLY A 193 -5.03 -27.73 -7.77
N ARG A 194 -3.84 -28.32 -7.97
CA ARG A 194 -3.33 -29.48 -7.20
C ARG A 194 -1.89 -29.29 -6.73
N LEU A 195 -1.56 -28.09 -6.23
CA LEU A 195 -0.26 -27.83 -5.62
C LEU A 195 -0.14 -28.58 -4.29
N THR A 196 0.90 -29.40 -4.15
CA THR A 196 1.26 -30.11 -2.90
C THR A 196 2.28 -29.34 -2.07
N LYS A 197 2.98 -28.38 -2.68
CA LYS A 197 3.93 -27.44 -2.08
C LYS A 197 3.77 -26.07 -2.76
N PRO A 198 4.06 -24.96 -2.07
CA PRO A 198 4.10 -23.65 -2.70
C PRO A 198 5.21 -23.61 -3.74
N LEU A 199 4.96 -22.89 -4.82
CA LEU A 199 5.94 -22.65 -5.86
C LEU A 199 6.79 -21.47 -5.40
N SER A 200 8.10 -21.56 -5.56
CA SER A 200 9.00 -20.46 -5.26
C SER A 200 9.72 -20.10 -6.55
N ALA A 201 9.78 -18.81 -6.87
CA ALA A 201 10.51 -18.34 -8.04
C ALA A 201 11.98 -18.76 -7.86
N ALA A 202 12.49 -19.61 -8.75
CA ALA A 202 13.89 -19.99 -8.71
C ALA A 202 14.75 -18.75 -9.00
N ALA A 203 15.21 -18.07 -7.95
CA ALA A 203 16.32 -17.13 -8.05
C ALA A 203 17.60 -17.94 -8.29
N GLY A 204 17.77 -18.40 -9.52
CA GLY A 204 18.86 -19.28 -9.92
C GLY A 204 19.43 -18.85 -11.26
N PHE A 205 20.42 -17.96 -11.23
CA PHE A 205 21.41 -17.94 -12.30
C PHE A 205 22.05 -19.33 -12.37
N PRO A 206 22.04 -20.03 -13.52
CA PRO A 206 22.72 -21.30 -13.65
C PRO A 206 24.23 -21.04 -13.59
N THR A 207 24.86 -21.41 -12.47
CA THR A 207 26.32 -21.46 -12.38
C THR A 207 26.79 -22.61 -13.26
N LEU A 208 27.29 -22.25 -14.44
CA LEU A 208 27.86 -23.19 -15.38
C LEU A 208 29.02 -23.95 -14.73
N SER A 209 29.01 -25.25 -14.99
CA SER A 209 29.87 -26.28 -14.46
C SER A 209 31.37 -25.97 -14.56
N ARG A 210 32.08 -26.04 -13.43
CA ARG A 210 33.55 -26.13 -13.41
C ARG A 210 33.96 -27.60 -13.52
N GLN A 211 34.24 -28.01 -14.74
CA GLN A 211 34.88 -29.29 -15.04
C GLN A 211 36.34 -29.28 -14.53
N PRO A 212 36.85 -30.38 -13.94
CA PRO A 212 38.23 -30.45 -13.48
C PRO A 212 39.21 -30.61 -14.64
N ALA A 213 40.33 -29.88 -14.59
CA ALA A 213 41.42 -29.98 -15.56
C ALA A 213 42.10 -31.35 -15.50
N PRO A 214 42.49 -31.95 -16.64
CA PRO A 214 43.20 -33.22 -16.66
C PRO A 214 44.67 -33.05 -16.26
N THR A 215 45.14 -33.93 -15.38
CA THR A 215 46.55 -34.13 -15.05
C THR A 215 47.23 -34.93 -16.16
N THR A 216 48.20 -34.33 -16.85
CA THR A 216 49.13 -35.05 -17.73
C THR A 216 50.46 -35.30 -17.01
N PRO A 217 51.07 -36.50 -17.14
CA PRO A 217 52.31 -36.85 -16.46
C PRO A 217 53.54 -36.27 -17.18
N VAL A 218 54.45 -35.68 -16.42
CA VAL A 218 55.76 -35.24 -16.94
C VAL A 218 56.69 -36.45 -17.09
N ARG A 219 57.03 -36.80 -18.33
CA ARG A 219 58.21 -37.60 -18.66
C ARG A 219 59.43 -36.67 -18.69
N ARG A 220 60.45 -36.99 -17.88
CA ARG A 220 61.79 -36.38 -17.97
C ARG A 220 62.54 -37.00 -19.15
N THR A 221 63.00 -36.14 -20.05
CA THR A 221 64.11 -36.41 -20.97
C THR A 221 65.04 -35.20 -20.89
N GLU A 222 66.28 -35.44 -20.47
CA GLU A 222 67.40 -34.52 -20.69
C GLU A 222 67.71 -34.45 -22.21
N PRO A 223 68.28 -33.34 -22.69
CA PRO A 223 69.72 -33.41 -22.93
C PRO A 223 70.51 -32.15 -22.57
N ALA A 224 71.80 -32.39 -22.35
CA ALA A 224 72.88 -31.43 -22.25
C ALA A 224 73.04 -30.57 -23.52
N GLY A 225 73.47 -29.31 -23.33
CA GLY A 225 73.74 -28.37 -24.41
C GLY A 225 74.17 -27.00 -23.88
N GLU A 226 75.34 -26.97 -23.24
CA GLU A 226 75.99 -25.78 -22.70
C GLU A 226 76.69 -25.00 -23.83
N VAL A 227 76.06 -23.91 -24.27
CA VAL A 227 76.61 -22.60 -24.70
C VAL A 227 75.61 -21.87 -25.62
N ALA A 228 74.42 -21.57 -25.08
CA ALA A 228 73.47 -20.56 -25.60
C ALA A 228 72.67 -19.88 -24.47
N ASP A 229 73.14 -20.01 -23.22
CA ASP A 229 72.33 -19.93 -22.00
C ASP A 229 71.96 -18.49 -21.59
N GLY A 230 72.86 -17.52 -21.79
CA GLY A 230 72.62 -16.12 -21.40
C GLY A 230 71.50 -15.43 -22.19
N LYS A 231 71.34 -15.76 -23.47
CA LYS A 231 70.27 -15.17 -24.31
C LYS A 231 68.90 -15.78 -24.02
N ALA A 232 68.85 -17.10 -23.77
CA ALA A 232 67.61 -17.80 -23.42
C ALA A 232 67.11 -17.42 -22.01
N ALA A 233 68.01 -17.29 -21.03
CA ALA A 233 67.66 -16.81 -19.69
C ALA A 233 67.18 -15.34 -19.69
N SER A 234 67.84 -14.47 -20.46
CA SER A 234 67.43 -13.07 -20.62
C SER A 234 66.07 -12.94 -21.30
N ALA A 235 65.78 -13.76 -22.33
CA ALA A 235 64.47 -13.79 -22.98
C ALA A 235 63.35 -14.24 -22.03
N ARG A 236 63.58 -15.30 -21.23
CA ARG A 236 62.61 -15.77 -20.22
C ARG A 236 62.36 -14.73 -19.13
N HIS A 237 63.41 -14.04 -18.67
CA HIS A 237 63.26 -12.97 -17.68
C HIS A 237 62.43 -11.81 -18.23
N ARG A 238 62.65 -11.41 -19.49
CA ARG A 238 61.87 -10.37 -20.16
C ARG A 238 60.40 -10.76 -20.31
N GLU A 239 60.11 -11.98 -20.76
CA GLU A 239 58.73 -12.50 -20.87
C GLU A 239 58.04 -12.54 -19.49
N GLN A 240 58.78 -12.94 -18.45
CA GLN A 240 58.24 -12.96 -17.08
C GLN A 240 57.98 -11.56 -16.54
N GLN A 241 58.82 -10.57 -16.87
CA GLN A 241 58.59 -9.16 -16.54
C GLN A 241 57.36 -8.61 -17.29
N GLU A 242 57.24 -8.85 -18.59
CA GLU A 242 56.09 -8.44 -19.41
C GLU A 242 54.79 -9.05 -18.88
N ARG A 243 54.80 -10.33 -18.49
CA ARG A 243 53.66 -10.98 -17.83
C ARG A 243 53.32 -10.36 -16.47
N LEU A 244 54.33 -9.99 -15.67
CA LEU A 244 54.13 -9.34 -14.37
C LEU A 244 53.53 -7.94 -14.55
N GLU A 245 54.00 -7.17 -15.52
CA GLU A 245 53.45 -5.86 -15.87
C GLU A 245 52.01 -5.99 -16.38
N GLN A 246 51.73 -6.98 -17.23
CA GLN A 246 50.37 -7.25 -17.71
C GLN A 246 49.44 -7.64 -16.55
N ALA A 247 49.88 -8.52 -15.64
CA ALA A 247 49.12 -8.88 -14.46
C ALA A 247 48.88 -7.68 -13.53
N ARG A 248 49.86 -6.79 -13.37
CA ARG A 248 49.70 -5.54 -12.60
C ARG A 248 48.70 -4.58 -13.25
N ARG A 249 48.71 -4.44 -14.57
CA ARG A 249 47.73 -3.64 -15.30
C ARG A 249 46.32 -4.21 -15.14
N GLN A 250 46.16 -5.52 -15.33
CA GLN A 250 44.88 -6.20 -15.11
C GLN A 250 44.35 -6.04 -13.68
N ALA A 251 45.24 -6.13 -12.68
CA ALA A 251 44.86 -5.89 -11.29
C ALA A 251 44.41 -4.44 -11.06
N ALA A 252 45.14 -3.46 -11.59
CA ALA A 252 44.77 -2.04 -11.49
C ALA A 252 43.45 -1.73 -12.19
N ASP A 253 43.21 -2.29 -13.38
CA ASP A 253 41.95 -2.15 -14.11
C ASP A 253 40.79 -2.78 -13.32
N ALA A 254 40.99 -3.96 -12.74
CA ALA A 254 40.00 -4.63 -11.90
C ALA A 254 39.69 -3.84 -10.62
N GLU A 255 40.70 -3.28 -9.96
CA GLU A 255 40.51 -2.40 -8.80
C GLU A 255 39.74 -1.12 -9.16
N GLN A 256 40.03 -0.52 -10.32
CA GLN A 256 39.30 0.65 -10.78
C GLN A 256 37.84 0.31 -11.05
N HIS A 257 37.58 -0.81 -11.75
CA HIS A 257 36.22 -1.28 -11.98
C HIS A 257 35.46 -1.57 -10.68
N LEU A 258 36.11 -2.13 -9.67
CA LEU A 258 35.50 -2.33 -8.36
C LEU A 258 35.09 -1.00 -7.73
N ARG A 259 36.00 -0.02 -7.70
CA ARG A 259 35.71 1.32 -7.15
C ARG A 259 34.56 2.01 -7.87
N ASP A 260 34.51 1.90 -9.20
CA ASP A 260 33.42 2.47 -9.99
C ASP A 260 32.08 1.82 -9.61
N ARG A 261 32.04 0.50 -9.43
CA ARG A 261 30.82 -0.23 -9.02
C ARG A 261 30.42 0.07 -7.57
N GLU A 262 31.36 0.22 -6.66
CA GLU A 262 31.10 0.64 -5.28
C GLU A 262 30.52 2.07 -5.23
N ALA A 263 31.05 2.98 -6.06
CA ALA A 263 30.51 4.33 -6.18
C ALA A 263 29.09 4.36 -6.77
N GLU A 264 28.84 3.54 -7.80
CA GLU A 264 27.50 3.36 -8.37
C GLU A 264 26.50 2.79 -7.33
N LEU A 265 26.92 1.79 -6.54
CA LEU A 265 26.11 1.22 -5.48
C LEU A 265 25.76 2.26 -4.41
N ALA A 266 26.76 3.00 -3.91
CA ALA A 266 26.55 4.04 -2.90
C ALA A 266 25.58 5.13 -3.41
N ALA A 267 25.70 5.53 -4.68
CA ALA A 267 24.78 6.49 -5.29
C ALA A 267 23.35 5.92 -5.47
N ALA A 268 23.22 4.62 -5.72
CA ALA A 268 21.93 3.95 -5.81
C ALA A 268 21.27 3.82 -4.42
N GLU A 269 22.03 3.49 -3.38
CA GLU A 269 21.57 3.42 -1.99
C GLU A 269 21.11 4.79 -1.48
N GLU A 270 21.83 5.86 -1.79
CA GLU A 270 21.41 7.22 -1.42
C GLU A 270 20.09 7.60 -2.12
N LYS A 271 19.93 7.25 -3.39
CA LYS A 271 18.67 7.47 -4.12
C LYS A 271 17.52 6.67 -3.52
N LEU A 272 17.77 5.41 -3.14
CA LEU A 272 16.77 4.56 -2.49
C LEU A 272 16.34 5.17 -1.15
N SER A 273 17.30 5.54 -0.30
CA SER A 273 17.02 6.17 1.00
C SER A 273 16.19 7.45 0.86
N ARG A 274 16.51 8.31 -0.12
CA ARG A 274 15.70 9.52 -0.38
C ARG A 274 14.29 9.18 -0.85
N ALA A 275 14.14 8.20 -1.74
CA ALA A 275 12.83 7.78 -2.22
C ALA A 275 11.97 7.18 -1.09
N GLU A 276 12.57 6.40 -0.19
CA GLU A 276 11.90 5.85 1.00
C GLU A 276 11.46 6.95 1.98
N GLU A 277 12.29 7.95 2.22
CA GLU A 277 11.93 9.12 3.04
C GLU A 277 10.76 9.91 2.42
N GLU A 278 10.80 10.15 1.11
CA GLU A 278 9.71 10.80 0.37
C GLU A 278 8.41 9.99 0.44
N GLN A 279 8.49 8.66 0.31
CA GLN A 279 7.34 7.76 0.47
C GLN A 279 6.76 7.87 1.88
N GLN A 280 7.58 7.77 2.92
CA GLN A 280 7.12 7.86 4.32
C GLN A 280 6.45 9.22 4.60
N GLN A 281 7.00 10.31 4.07
CA GLN A 281 6.39 11.64 4.19
C GLN A 281 5.07 11.73 3.42
N ALA A 282 4.94 11.08 2.26
CA ALA A 282 3.69 11.01 1.53
C ALA A 282 2.63 10.21 2.30
N GLU A 283 2.98 9.06 2.88
CA GLU A 283 2.09 8.24 3.71
C GLU A 283 1.59 9.00 4.95
N GLN A 284 2.50 9.66 5.67
CA GLN A 284 2.13 10.50 6.82
C GLN A 284 1.16 11.63 6.44
N ARG A 285 1.34 12.25 5.26
CA ARG A 285 0.41 13.26 4.74
C ARG A 285 -0.95 12.67 4.41
N VAL A 286 -1.00 11.47 3.84
CA VAL A 286 -2.28 10.76 3.55
C VAL A 286 -3.03 10.45 4.84
N ASP A 287 -2.34 9.97 5.88
CA ASP A 287 -2.94 9.69 7.18
C ASP A 287 -3.47 10.95 7.85
N ASP A 288 -2.71 12.05 7.79
CA ASP A 288 -3.14 13.32 8.34
C ASP A 288 -4.37 13.87 7.63
N LEU A 289 -4.36 13.90 6.29
CA LEU A 289 -5.50 14.32 5.48
C LEU A 289 -6.73 13.43 5.71
N SER A 290 -6.53 12.13 5.93
CA SER A 290 -7.62 11.20 6.26
C SER A 290 -8.25 11.48 7.62
N ARG A 291 -7.45 11.88 8.62
CA ARG A 291 -7.98 12.33 9.92
C ARG A 291 -8.75 13.64 9.78
N GLN A 292 -8.18 14.62 9.08
CA GLN A 292 -8.86 15.90 8.81
C GLN A 292 -10.20 15.70 8.08
N LEU A 293 -10.27 14.79 7.11
CA LEU A 293 -11.50 14.46 6.40
C LEU A 293 -12.58 13.91 7.35
N LYS A 294 -12.22 12.93 8.20
CA LYS A 294 -13.14 12.35 9.19
C LYS A 294 -13.67 13.41 10.17
N ASP A 295 -12.80 14.31 10.61
CA ASP A 295 -13.19 15.41 11.50
C ASP A 295 -14.13 16.40 10.81
N ALA A 296 -13.84 16.76 9.56
CA ALA A 296 -14.68 17.64 8.75
C ALA A 296 -16.06 17.02 8.46
N GLU A 297 -16.12 15.71 8.17
CA GLU A 297 -17.36 14.97 7.97
C GLU A 297 -18.20 14.92 9.26
N SER A 298 -17.56 14.67 10.40
CA SER A 298 -18.21 14.68 11.70
C SER A 298 -18.74 16.08 12.05
N ALA A 299 -17.97 17.13 11.78
CA ALA A 299 -18.40 18.51 11.96
C ALA A 299 -19.59 18.88 11.06
N LYS A 300 -19.55 18.47 9.79
CA LYS A 300 -20.64 18.63 8.83
C LYS A 300 -21.91 17.93 9.30
N GLN A 301 -21.81 16.72 9.85
CA GLN A 301 -22.96 15.98 10.36
C GLN A 301 -23.59 16.68 11.58
N ARG A 302 -22.76 17.11 12.55
CA ARG A 302 -23.21 17.90 13.71
C ARG A 302 -23.90 19.20 13.27
N ALA A 303 -23.34 19.91 12.30
CA ALA A 303 -23.93 21.14 11.78
C ALA A 303 -25.29 20.89 11.10
N ARG A 304 -25.45 19.78 10.37
CA ARG A 304 -26.73 19.38 9.76
C ARG A 304 -27.80 19.08 10.80
N GLU A 305 -27.43 18.35 11.85
CA GLU A 305 -28.32 18.03 12.95
C GLU A 305 -28.75 19.29 13.71
N ALA A 306 -27.79 20.16 14.05
CA ALA A 306 -28.07 21.45 14.68
C ALA A 306 -29.02 22.32 13.81
N ALA A 307 -28.76 22.38 12.49
CA ALA A 307 -29.62 23.11 11.56
C ALA A 307 -31.04 22.52 11.49
N ARG A 308 -31.18 21.19 11.54
CA ARG A 308 -32.49 20.51 11.58
C ARG A 308 -33.24 20.88 12.86
N THR A 309 -32.59 20.75 14.02
CA THR A 309 -33.17 21.10 15.32
C THR A 309 -33.59 22.57 15.38
N ALA A 310 -32.75 23.49 14.89
CA ALA A 310 -33.09 24.92 14.83
C ALA A 310 -34.30 25.20 13.92
N ARG A 311 -34.42 24.52 12.78
CA ARG A 311 -35.60 24.64 11.89
C ARG A 311 -36.86 24.11 12.57
N ASP A 312 -36.77 23.00 13.27
CA ASP A 312 -37.92 22.41 13.96
C ASP A 312 -38.38 23.29 15.12
N HIS A 313 -37.46 23.87 15.89
CA HIS A 313 -37.77 24.88 16.91
C HIS A 313 -38.41 26.13 16.31
N THR A 314 -37.86 26.65 15.20
CA THR A 314 -38.43 27.83 14.52
C THR A 314 -39.85 27.56 14.05
N ARG A 315 -40.12 26.38 13.47
CA ARG A 315 -41.47 25.97 13.05
C ARG A 315 -42.42 25.81 14.23
N ALA A 316 -41.95 25.27 15.36
CA ALA A 316 -42.75 25.14 16.56
C ALA A 316 -43.10 26.53 17.15
N ALA A 317 -42.12 27.43 17.20
CA ALA A 317 -42.32 28.81 17.65
C ALA A 317 -43.29 29.58 16.75
N ASP A 318 -43.19 29.46 15.41
CA ASP A 318 -44.14 30.07 14.47
C ASP A 318 -45.56 29.53 14.68
N ARG A 319 -45.74 28.21 14.85
CA ARG A 319 -47.05 27.63 15.17
C ARG A 319 -47.63 28.19 16.48
N ALA A 320 -46.83 28.20 17.55
CA ALA A 320 -47.25 28.73 18.85
C ALA A 320 -47.61 30.23 18.76
N ALA A 321 -46.84 31.03 18.02
CA ALA A 321 -47.14 32.45 17.80
C ALA A 321 -48.46 32.65 17.04
N ARG A 322 -48.74 31.84 16.00
CA ARG A 322 -50.01 31.87 15.26
C ARG A 322 -51.20 31.48 16.13
N GLU A 323 -51.04 30.47 16.97
CA GLU A 323 -52.08 30.06 17.93
C GLU A 323 -52.35 31.14 18.98
N ALA A 324 -51.30 31.74 19.54
CA ALA A 324 -51.42 32.85 20.49
C ALA A 324 -52.11 34.06 19.85
N ARG A 325 -51.75 34.40 18.60
CA ARG A 325 -52.41 35.48 17.85
C ARG A 325 -53.90 35.18 17.63
N ARG A 326 -54.25 33.97 17.18
CA ARG A 326 -55.67 33.57 17.03
C ARG A 326 -56.44 33.72 18.34
N ARG A 327 -55.91 33.22 19.45
CA ARG A 327 -56.55 33.37 20.77
C ARG A 327 -56.70 34.83 21.20
N ALA A 328 -55.72 35.67 20.89
CA ALA A 328 -55.80 37.10 21.17
C ALA A 328 -56.87 37.80 20.32
N ASP A 329 -56.95 37.46 19.03
CA ASP A 329 -57.96 37.99 18.11
C ASP A 329 -59.37 37.52 18.54
N ASP A 330 -59.54 36.25 18.91
CA ASP A 330 -60.80 35.68 19.40
C ASP A 330 -61.27 36.33 20.72
N THR A 331 -60.35 36.51 21.68
CA THR A 331 -60.68 37.17 22.96
C THR A 331 -61.01 38.66 22.76
N ALA A 332 -60.30 39.35 21.87
CA ALA A 332 -60.62 40.72 21.49
C ALA A 332 -62.00 40.84 20.82
N ALA A 333 -62.34 39.91 19.93
CA ALA A 333 -63.66 39.87 19.29
C ALA A 333 -64.78 39.62 20.31
N HIS A 334 -64.59 38.68 21.23
CA HIS A 334 -65.54 38.42 22.31
C HIS A 334 -65.73 39.64 23.22
N ALA A 335 -64.65 40.31 23.62
CA ALA A 335 -64.72 41.52 24.44
C ALA A 335 -65.49 42.66 23.75
N ARG A 336 -65.31 42.85 22.43
CA ARG A 336 -66.10 43.82 21.65
C ARG A 336 -67.58 43.46 21.64
N HIS A 337 -67.92 42.19 21.40
CA HIS A 337 -69.29 41.72 21.40
C HIS A 337 -69.99 41.95 22.74
N VAL A 338 -69.31 41.63 23.86
CA VAL A 338 -69.84 41.89 25.21
C VAL A 338 -70.02 43.39 25.46
N ALA A 339 -69.09 44.24 25.00
CA ALA A 339 -69.21 45.69 25.12
C ALA A 339 -70.42 46.26 24.34
N GLU A 340 -70.66 45.75 23.13
CA GLU A 340 -71.83 46.12 22.31
C GLU A 340 -73.15 45.72 22.98
N GLN A 341 -73.22 44.54 23.59
CA GLN A 341 -74.40 44.10 24.35
C GLN A 341 -74.70 44.99 25.56
N VAL A 342 -73.66 45.45 26.27
CA VAL A 342 -73.81 46.37 27.41
C VAL A 342 -74.28 47.76 26.96
N GLN A 343 -73.86 48.22 25.78
CA GLN A 343 -74.25 49.53 25.23
C GLN A 343 -75.67 49.56 24.67
N ASN A 344 -76.24 48.41 24.32
CA ASN A 344 -77.57 48.30 23.74
C ASN A 344 -78.47 47.35 24.56
N PRO A 345 -78.80 47.71 25.82
CA PRO A 345 -79.69 46.89 26.63
C PRO A 345 -81.09 46.90 25.99
N SER A 346 -81.61 45.71 25.67
CA SER A 346 -82.95 45.52 25.11
C SER A 346 -84.07 46.04 26.02
#